data_AF-A0A7C6UM43-F1
#
_entry.id   AF-A0A7C6UM43-F1
#
_cell.length_a   1.000
_cell.length_b   1.000
_cell.length_c   1.000
_cell.angle_alpha   90.00
_cell.angle_beta   90.00
_cell.angle_gamma   90.00
#
_symmetry.space_group_name_H-M   'P 1'
#
loop_
_entity.id
_entity.type
_entity.pdbx_description
1 polymer ?
#
loop_
_entity_poly.entity_id
_entity_poly.type
_entity_poly.pdbx_seq_one_letter_code
_entity_poly.pdbx_strand_id
1 'polypeptide(L)'
;VTLVPMLVPGVNTHNIGDILRFAIKKSPAVRGVHFQPVSYFGRSPKLPVDEMRFTLDELLYEIEKQTCGFIKMKNLLPSRCDHPLCGFHGDFVVMSNELVPLLHRNPNEASCCCEPVSAEKNREFVARRWQREKQTEDCYSSCSSETDIQELDYFLERVKSHGFTVTAMAFQDAGNIDLERLRQCSLHVFDRGRFVPFCAYYLSKWEPVQ
;
A
#
# COMPACT_ATOMS: atom_id res chain seq x y z
N VAL A 1 7.39 -11.44 3.63
CA VAL A 1 8.13 -10.16 3.67
C VAL A 1 7.37 -9.14 2.81
N THR A 2 7.36 -7.86 3.20
CA THR A 2 6.86 -6.76 2.36
C THR A 2 8.06 -5.88 2.00
N LEU A 3 8.23 -5.55 0.72
CA LEU A 3 9.31 -4.66 0.29
C LEU A 3 8.86 -3.22 0.49
N VAL A 4 9.74 -2.37 1.03
CA VAL A 4 9.43 -0.95 1.28
C VAL A 4 10.46 -0.04 0.58
N PRO A 5 10.43 0.05 -0.77
CA PRO A 5 11.34 0.91 -1.51
C PRO A 5 10.95 2.39 -1.34
N MET A 6 11.93 3.21 -0.99
CA MET A 6 11.81 4.66 -1.07
C MET A 6 11.96 5.11 -2.53
N LEU A 7 11.04 5.92 -3.05
CA LEU A 7 11.08 6.42 -4.42
C LEU A 7 11.63 7.84 -4.46
N VAL A 8 12.70 8.02 -5.25
CA VAL A 8 13.37 9.32 -5.43
C VAL A 8 13.45 9.62 -6.94
N PRO A 9 12.92 10.77 -7.41
CA PRO A 9 13.07 11.20 -8.80
C PRO A 9 14.53 11.19 -9.25
N GLY A 10 14.78 10.74 -10.48
CA GLY A 10 16.12 10.61 -11.04
C GLY A 10 16.96 9.44 -10.50
N VAL A 11 16.49 8.72 -9.48
CA VAL A 11 17.22 7.58 -8.89
C VAL A 11 16.56 6.26 -9.27
N ASN A 12 15.29 6.06 -8.94
CA ASN A 12 14.65 4.73 -9.07
C ASN A 12 13.15 4.77 -9.43
N THR A 13 12.57 5.95 -9.68
CA THR A 13 11.17 6.06 -10.14
C THR A 13 10.95 5.34 -11.47
N HIS A 14 12.00 5.16 -12.29
CA HIS A 14 11.95 4.41 -13.54
C HIS A 14 12.00 2.88 -13.37
N ASN A 15 12.16 2.35 -12.15
CA ASN A 15 12.21 0.91 -11.86
C ASN A 15 10.98 0.36 -11.13
N ILE A 16 9.92 1.16 -10.96
CA ILE A 16 8.70 0.78 -10.24
C ILE A 16 8.12 -0.54 -10.79
N GLY A 17 8.03 -0.67 -12.11
CA GLY A 17 7.53 -1.88 -12.76
C GLY A 17 8.41 -3.12 -12.49
N ASP A 18 9.74 -2.96 -12.51
CA ASP A 18 10.68 -4.06 -12.25
C ASP A 18 10.65 -4.52 -10.80
N ILE A 19 10.53 -3.58 -9.86
CA ILE A 19 10.34 -3.88 -8.43
C ILE A 19 9.07 -4.72 -8.24
N LEU A 20 7.97 -4.33 -8.87
CA LEU A 20 6.71 -5.07 -8.81
C LEU A 20 6.84 -6.47 -9.42
N ARG A 21 7.41 -6.59 -10.63
CA ARG A 21 7.68 -7.89 -11.28
C ARG A 21 8.53 -8.80 -10.41
N PHE A 22 9.60 -8.27 -9.83
CA PHE A 22 10.47 -9.01 -8.92
C PHE A 22 9.69 -9.50 -7.69
N ALA A 23 8.92 -8.62 -7.05
CA ALA A 23 8.12 -8.96 -5.88
C ALA A 23 7.09 -10.05 -6.17
N ILE A 24 6.39 -9.95 -7.31
CA ILE A 24 5.40 -10.94 -7.76
C ILE A 24 6.06 -12.29 -8.02
N LYS A 25 7.20 -12.32 -8.72
CA LYS A 25 7.98 -13.54 -8.98
C LYS A 25 8.47 -14.23 -7.69
N LYS A 26 8.62 -13.46 -6.61
CA LYS A 26 9.00 -13.97 -5.27
C LYS A 26 7.80 -14.29 -4.38
N SER A 27 6.57 -14.16 -4.86
CA SER A 27 5.40 -14.72 -4.20
C SER A 27 5.55 -16.24 -4.09
N PRO A 28 5.21 -16.87 -2.94
CA PRO A 28 4.53 -16.31 -1.78
C PRO A 28 5.44 -15.68 -0.70
N ALA A 29 6.76 -15.75 -0.84
CA ALA A 29 7.70 -15.24 0.17
C ALA A 29 7.64 -13.71 0.31
N VAL A 30 7.50 -13.00 -0.81
CA VAL A 30 7.17 -11.57 -0.87
C VAL A 30 5.65 -11.41 -1.00
N ARG A 31 5.05 -10.63 -0.10
CA ARG A 31 3.59 -10.46 0.05
C ARG A 31 3.09 -9.14 -0.53
N GLY A 32 3.99 -8.32 -1.04
CA GLY A 32 3.63 -7.01 -1.56
C GLY A 32 4.78 -6.03 -1.54
N VAL A 33 4.45 -4.84 -2.03
CA VAL A 33 5.32 -3.67 -2.07
C VAL A 33 4.58 -2.49 -1.45
N HIS A 34 5.24 -1.81 -0.53
CA HIS A 34 4.81 -0.51 0.01
C HIS A 34 5.76 0.56 -0.51
N PHE A 35 5.34 1.31 -1.52
CA PHE A 35 6.13 2.41 -2.06
C PHE A 35 6.08 3.60 -1.11
N GLN A 36 7.24 4.17 -0.81
CA GLN A 36 7.34 5.37 0.01
C GLN A 36 8.01 6.48 -0.81
N PRO A 37 7.23 7.35 -1.48
CA PRO A 37 7.79 8.56 -2.08
C PRO A 37 8.64 9.33 -1.06
N VAL A 38 9.77 9.86 -1.53
CA VAL A 38 10.68 10.66 -0.71
C VAL A 38 9.94 11.81 -0.03
N SER A 39 10.32 12.11 1.20
CA SER A 39 9.77 13.20 1.98
C SER A 39 10.91 13.95 2.67
N TYR A 40 10.85 15.27 2.69
CA TYR A 40 11.98 16.13 3.07
C TYR A 40 11.83 16.68 4.48
N PHE A 41 11.73 15.77 5.45
CA PHE A 41 11.75 16.09 6.86
C PHE A 41 12.96 15.43 7.55
N GLY A 42 13.45 16.02 8.63
CA GLY A 42 14.66 15.58 9.32
C GLY A 42 15.93 16.11 8.67
N ARG A 43 16.91 15.23 8.42
CA ARG A 43 18.22 15.63 7.86
C ARG A 43 18.19 15.59 6.34
N SER A 44 17.69 16.67 5.72
CA SER A 44 17.81 16.89 4.26
C SER A 44 19.00 17.80 3.95
N PRO A 45 19.90 17.45 3.01
CA PRO A 45 21.08 18.25 2.71
C PRO A 45 20.77 19.58 2.02
N LYS A 46 19.64 19.66 1.32
CA LYS A 46 19.17 20.86 0.62
C LYS A 46 17.66 20.98 0.76
N LEU A 47 17.17 22.21 0.61
CA LEU A 47 15.74 22.45 0.48
C LEU A 47 15.24 21.83 -0.83
N PRO A 48 14.15 21.06 -0.81
CA PRO A 48 13.63 20.43 -2.01
C PRO A 48 12.99 21.47 -2.94
N VAL A 49 13.23 21.31 -4.22
CA VAL A 49 12.45 21.93 -5.30
C VAL A 49 11.42 20.94 -5.83
N ASP A 50 10.47 21.41 -6.64
CA ASP A 50 9.34 20.59 -7.08
C ASP A 50 9.78 19.36 -7.89
N GLU A 51 10.86 19.45 -8.68
CA GLU A 51 11.39 18.34 -9.48
C GLU A 51 11.99 17.21 -8.62
N MET A 52 12.29 17.50 -7.35
CA MET A 52 12.75 16.50 -6.39
C MET A 52 11.58 15.75 -5.74
N ARG A 53 10.34 16.17 -5.97
CA ARG A 53 9.16 15.57 -5.36
C ARG A 53 8.59 14.48 -6.27
N PHE A 54 7.90 13.53 -5.65
CA PHE A 54 7.18 12.48 -6.36
C PHE A 54 5.82 12.30 -5.70
N THR A 55 4.76 12.59 -6.45
CA THR A 55 3.38 12.58 -5.97
C THR A 55 2.77 11.19 -6.07
N LEU A 56 1.65 10.98 -5.35
CA LEU A 56 0.88 9.74 -5.48
C LEU A 56 0.30 9.59 -6.89
N ASP A 57 -0.10 10.68 -7.54
CA ASP A 57 -0.65 10.66 -8.90
C ASP A 57 0.40 10.21 -9.92
N GLU A 58 1.63 10.73 -9.82
CA GLU A 58 2.76 10.27 -10.64
C GLU A 58 3.09 8.80 -10.37
N LEU A 59 3.07 8.37 -9.12
CA LEU A 59 3.28 6.97 -8.76
C LEU A 59 2.20 6.06 -9.37
N LEU A 60 0.92 6.43 -9.26
CA LEU A 60 -0.19 5.68 -9.85
C LEU A 60 -0.02 5.57 -11.37
N TYR A 61 0.30 6.68 -12.03
CA TYR A 61 0.57 6.71 -13.47
C TYR A 61 1.75 5.82 -13.86
N GLU A 62 2.88 5.93 -13.15
CA GLU A 62 4.08 5.15 -13.45
C GLU A 62 3.91 3.66 -13.13
N ILE A 63 3.10 3.28 -12.13
CA ILE A 63 2.73 1.87 -11.90
C ILE A 63 2.02 1.31 -13.13
N GLU A 64 0.96 1.97 -13.61
CA GLU A 64 0.20 1.46 -14.76
C GLU A 64 1.05 1.44 -16.03
N LYS A 65 1.80 2.51 -16.29
CA LYS A 65 2.69 2.63 -17.45
C LYS A 65 3.80 1.56 -17.44
N GLN A 66 4.57 1.44 -16.36
CA GLN A 66 5.72 0.53 -16.32
C GLN A 66 5.34 -0.94 -16.16
N THR A 67 4.12 -1.22 -15.72
CA THR A 67 3.56 -2.58 -15.71
C THR A 67 2.80 -2.91 -17.01
N CYS A 68 2.82 -2.02 -18.00
CA CYS A 68 2.10 -2.17 -19.27
C CYS A 68 0.60 -2.47 -19.06
N GLY A 69 -0.04 -1.83 -18.09
CA GLY A 69 -1.45 -2.03 -17.76
C GLY A 69 -1.77 -3.29 -16.97
N PHE A 70 -0.76 -4.08 -16.59
CA PHE A 70 -0.94 -5.26 -15.73
C PHE A 70 -1.49 -4.89 -14.35
N ILE A 71 -1.07 -3.74 -13.80
CA ILE A 71 -1.70 -3.11 -12.64
C ILE A 71 -2.33 -1.80 -13.08
N LYS A 72 -3.66 -1.75 -13.13
CA LYS A 72 -4.40 -0.54 -13.53
C LYS A 72 -4.60 0.39 -12.36
N MET A 73 -4.52 1.71 -12.60
CA MET A 73 -4.75 2.74 -11.58
C MET A 73 -6.10 2.56 -10.87
N LYS A 74 -7.16 2.15 -11.60
CA LYS A 74 -8.50 1.92 -11.02
C LYS A 74 -8.56 0.84 -9.93
N ASN A 75 -7.56 -0.04 -9.87
CA ASN A 75 -7.45 -1.11 -8.86
C ASN A 75 -6.67 -0.65 -7.63
N LEU A 76 -6.12 0.57 -7.63
CA LEU A 76 -5.41 1.20 -6.54
C LEU A 76 -6.33 2.28 -5.96
N LEU A 77 -6.91 1.99 -4.79
CA LEU A 77 -7.92 2.84 -4.16
C LEU A 77 -7.27 3.70 -3.08
N PRO A 78 -7.80 4.91 -2.81
CA PRO A 78 -7.35 5.70 -1.68
C PRO A 78 -7.38 4.88 -0.39
N SER A 79 -6.38 5.10 0.45
CA SER A 79 -6.31 4.46 1.75
C SER A 79 -7.54 4.85 2.58
N ARG A 80 -8.10 3.86 3.29
CA ARG A 80 -9.33 4.01 4.08
C ARG A 80 -9.08 4.44 5.52
N CYS A 81 -7.80 4.51 5.92
CA CYS A 81 -7.40 4.72 7.29
C CYS A 81 -7.02 6.17 7.61
N ASP A 82 -6.61 6.90 6.58
CA ASP A 82 -6.10 8.26 6.62
C ASP A 82 -6.73 9.09 5.49
N HIS A 83 -6.30 10.34 5.35
CA HIS A 83 -6.76 11.19 4.26
C HIS A 83 -6.49 10.52 2.89
N PRO A 84 -7.40 10.60 1.90
CA PRO A 84 -7.22 10.00 0.57
C PRO A 84 -5.94 10.39 -0.18
N LEU A 85 -5.34 11.53 0.19
CA LEU A 85 -4.07 12.05 -0.37
C LEU A 85 -2.82 11.57 0.38
N CYS A 86 -2.98 10.81 1.47
CA CYS A 86 -1.85 10.27 2.24
C CYS A 86 -1.34 8.95 1.67
N GLY A 87 -2.20 8.16 1.03
CA GLY A 87 -1.79 6.88 0.49
C GLY A 87 -2.88 6.18 -0.32
N PHE A 88 -2.49 5.08 -0.95
CA PHE A 88 -3.41 4.19 -1.65
C PHE A 88 -3.12 2.74 -1.30
N HIS A 89 -4.09 1.89 -1.62
CA HIS A 89 -4.08 0.47 -1.37
C HIS A 89 -4.65 -0.32 -2.55
N GLY A 90 -3.97 -1.39 -2.93
CA GLY A 90 -4.42 -2.35 -3.94
C GLY A 90 -4.23 -3.77 -3.45
N ASP A 91 -5.29 -4.56 -3.58
CA ASP A 91 -5.33 -5.96 -3.17
C ASP A 91 -5.42 -6.89 -4.37
N PHE A 92 -4.54 -7.88 -4.37
CA PHE A 92 -4.40 -8.81 -5.47
C PHE A 92 -4.17 -10.24 -4.98
N VAL A 93 -4.32 -11.19 -5.89
CA VAL A 93 -3.86 -12.58 -5.75
C VAL A 93 -2.94 -12.91 -6.91
N VAL A 94 -1.78 -13.50 -6.60
CA VAL A 94 -0.86 -14.01 -7.61
C VAL A 94 -1.32 -15.39 -8.06
N MET A 95 -1.86 -15.47 -9.27
CA MET A 95 -2.15 -16.71 -9.97
C MET A 95 -0.93 -17.13 -10.82
N SER A 96 -0.95 -18.32 -11.39
CA SER A 96 0.20 -18.91 -12.09
C SER A 96 0.77 -18.00 -13.19
N ASN A 97 -0.08 -17.25 -13.90
CA ASN A 97 0.33 -16.34 -14.99
C ASN A 97 -0.26 -14.92 -14.88
N GLU A 98 -0.97 -14.58 -13.82
CA GLU A 98 -1.68 -13.30 -13.73
C GLU A 98 -1.80 -12.78 -12.29
N LEU A 99 -2.04 -11.48 -12.16
CA LEU A 99 -2.33 -10.82 -10.90
C LEU A 99 -3.79 -10.39 -10.91
N VAL A 100 -4.61 -11.08 -10.13
CA VAL A 100 -6.06 -10.84 -10.11
C VAL A 100 -6.39 -9.82 -9.02
N PRO A 101 -7.03 -8.68 -9.34
CA PRO A 101 -7.46 -7.73 -8.33
C PRO A 101 -8.64 -8.29 -7.52
N LEU A 102 -8.55 -8.20 -6.18
CA LEU A 102 -9.58 -8.70 -5.26
C LEU A 102 -10.73 -7.71 -5.03
N LEU A 103 -10.48 -6.43 -5.27
CA LEU A 103 -11.50 -5.41 -5.14
C LEU A 103 -12.26 -5.27 -6.47
N HIS A 104 -13.42 -5.91 -6.57
CA HIS A 104 -14.44 -5.53 -7.53
C HIS A 104 -15.28 -4.40 -6.93
N ARG A 105 -15.14 -3.19 -7.48
CA ARG A 105 -16.13 -2.14 -7.25
C ARG A 105 -17.32 -2.45 -8.16
N ASN A 106 -18.44 -2.89 -7.61
CA ASN A 106 -19.71 -2.86 -8.34
C ASN A 106 -20.05 -1.40 -8.62
N PRO A 107 -20.10 -0.94 -9.89
CA PRO A 107 -20.40 0.47 -10.19
C PRO A 107 -21.83 0.86 -9.75
N ASN A 108 -22.71 -0.11 -9.51
CA ASN A 108 -24.10 0.09 -9.13
C ASN A 108 -24.38 -0.03 -7.62
N GLU A 109 -23.40 -0.43 -6.81
CA GLU A 109 -23.55 -0.43 -5.36
C GLU A 109 -22.81 0.78 -4.79
N ALA A 110 -23.58 1.84 -4.55
CA ALA A 110 -23.21 2.88 -3.60
C ALA A 110 -23.20 2.28 -2.18
N SER A 111 -22.28 1.33 -1.93
CA SER A 111 -21.97 0.89 -0.58
C SER A 111 -21.30 2.07 0.12
N CYS A 112 -22.13 2.77 0.88
CA CYS A 112 -21.88 3.96 1.66
C CYS A 112 -20.48 3.96 2.29
N CYS A 113 -19.57 4.72 1.67
CA CYS A 113 -18.18 4.91 2.10
C CYS A 113 -18.06 5.92 3.26
N CYS A 114 -19.05 5.99 4.15
CA CYS A 114 -19.22 7.11 5.09
C CYS A 114 -18.92 6.79 6.55
N GLU A 115 -18.53 5.56 6.88
CA GLU A 115 -18.03 5.28 8.22
C GLU A 115 -16.50 5.37 8.25
N PRO A 116 -15.92 6.27 9.07
CA PRO A 116 -14.47 6.27 9.27
C PRO A 116 -14.04 4.88 9.74
N VAL A 117 -13.08 4.28 9.02
CA VAL A 117 -12.53 3.00 9.43
C VAL A 117 -11.78 3.24 10.73
N SER A 118 -12.27 2.66 11.83
CA SER A 118 -11.64 2.82 13.14
C SER A 118 -10.18 2.36 13.09
N ALA A 119 -9.33 2.95 13.92
CA ALA A 119 -7.93 2.52 14.06
C ALA A 119 -7.84 1.01 14.36
N GLU A 120 -8.85 0.44 15.02
CA GLU A 120 -8.99 -1.00 15.27
C GLU A 120 -9.21 -1.80 13.98
N LYS A 121 -10.20 -1.44 13.15
CA LYS A 121 -10.43 -2.07 11.84
C LYS A 121 -9.18 -2.00 10.95
N ASN A 122 -8.41 -0.90 11.02
CA ASN A 122 -7.13 -0.78 10.30
C ASN A 122 -6.06 -1.70 10.87
N ARG A 123 -5.92 -1.78 12.19
CA ARG A 123 -4.99 -2.73 12.84
C ARG A 123 -5.35 -4.17 12.50
N GLU A 124 -6.62 -4.53 12.50
CA GLU A 124 -7.10 -5.87 12.13
C GLU A 124 -6.87 -6.17 10.64
N PHE A 125 -7.09 -5.20 9.75
CA PHE A 125 -6.79 -5.33 8.34
C PHE A 125 -5.30 -5.57 8.09
N VAL A 126 -4.44 -4.75 8.71
CA VAL A 126 -2.98 -4.90 8.65
C VAL A 126 -2.56 -6.23 9.26
N ALA A 127 -3.04 -6.58 10.46
CA ALA A 127 -2.68 -7.81 11.15
C ALA A 127 -3.02 -9.06 10.34
N ARG A 128 -4.24 -9.16 9.77
CA ARG A 128 -4.65 -10.30 8.94
C ARG A 128 -3.82 -10.45 7.66
N ARG A 129 -3.29 -9.35 7.13
CA ARG A 129 -2.51 -9.36 5.88
C ARG A 129 -1.01 -9.53 6.13
N TRP A 130 -0.55 -9.14 7.32
CA TRP A 130 0.84 -9.21 7.76
C TRP A 130 1.14 -10.46 8.59
N GLN A 131 0.14 -11.15 9.09
CA GLN A 131 0.26 -12.47 9.68
C GLN A 131 -0.21 -13.50 8.68
N ARG A 132 0.55 -14.58 8.54
CA ARG A 132 0.17 -15.71 7.71
C ARG A 132 0.29 -16.94 8.56
N GLU A 133 -0.80 -17.70 8.63
CA GLU A 133 -0.78 -19.00 9.29
C GLU A 133 0.29 -19.86 8.59
N LYS A 134 1.14 -20.50 9.40
CA LYS A 134 1.97 -21.60 8.91
C LYS A 134 1.00 -22.67 8.42
N GLN A 135 1.28 -23.26 7.25
CA GLN A 135 0.52 -24.44 6.80
C GLN A 135 0.53 -25.45 7.95
N THR A 136 -0.65 -25.76 8.49
CA THR A 136 -0.83 -26.94 9.31
C THR A 136 -0.78 -28.14 8.37
N GLU A 137 0.09 -29.09 8.66
CA GLU A 137 0.13 -30.41 8.01
C GLU A 137 -1.09 -31.23 8.46
N ASP A 138 -2.30 -30.82 8.10
CA ASP A 138 -3.50 -31.60 8.42
C ASP A 138 -3.98 -32.35 7.17
N CYS A 139 -3.56 -33.61 7.10
CA CYS A 139 -4.12 -34.65 6.24
C CYS A 139 -5.63 -34.76 6.42
N TYR A 140 -6.41 -34.48 5.38
CA TYR A 140 -7.77 -35.02 5.27
C TYR A 140 -7.90 -35.89 4.01
N SER A 141 -7.87 -37.19 4.28
CA SER A 141 -8.35 -38.24 3.39
C SER A 141 -9.89 -38.24 3.35
N SER A 142 -10.42 -38.55 2.17
CA SER A 142 -11.71 -39.18 1.88
C SER A 142 -12.80 -38.31 1.24
N CYS A 143 -12.91 -38.46 -0.08
CA CYS A 143 -14.11 -38.73 -0.88
C CYS A 143 -15.40 -37.92 -0.63
N SER A 144 -15.69 -36.99 -1.54
CA SER A 144 -17.01 -36.83 -2.18
C SER A 144 -16.93 -35.92 -3.41
N SER A 145 -17.86 -36.15 -4.33
CA SER A 145 -17.85 -35.84 -5.77
C SER A 145 -17.80 -34.37 -6.20
N GLU A 146 -16.84 -34.11 -7.09
CA GLU A 146 -16.90 -33.40 -8.39
C GLU A 146 -17.52 -31.98 -8.52
N THR A 147 -16.57 -31.03 -8.61
CA THR A 147 -16.40 -29.94 -9.60
C THR A 147 -16.70 -28.48 -9.30
N ASP A 148 -17.52 -28.10 -8.32
CA ASP A 148 -17.74 -26.66 -8.03
C ASP A 148 -17.07 -26.17 -6.73
N ILE A 149 -16.86 -27.08 -5.78
CA ILE A 149 -16.27 -26.75 -4.47
C ILE A 149 -14.75 -26.56 -4.59
N GLN A 150 -14.12 -27.25 -5.56
CA GLN A 150 -12.66 -27.16 -5.75
C GLN A 150 -12.20 -25.80 -6.27
N GLU A 151 -12.99 -25.08 -7.06
CA GLU A 151 -12.55 -23.82 -7.67
C GLU A 151 -12.59 -22.65 -6.68
N LEU A 152 -13.67 -22.53 -5.90
CA LEU A 152 -13.81 -21.48 -4.89
C LEU A 152 -12.91 -21.75 -3.68
N ASP A 153 -12.85 -22.99 -3.18
CA ASP A 153 -11.98 -23.31 -2.05
C ASP A 153 -10.50 -23.16 -2.42
N TYR A 154 -10.10 -23.61 -3.62
CA TYR A 154 -8.76 -23.35 -4.16
C TYR A 154 -8.48 -21.85 -4.26
N PHE A 155 -9.44 -21.05 -4.73
CA PHE A 155 -9.29 -19.60 -4.79
C PHE A 155 -9.12 -18.98 -3.39
N LEU A 156 -9.91 -19.40 -2.40
CA LEU A 156 -9.80 -18.92 -1.01
C LEU A 156 -8.46 -19.31 -0.37
N GLU A 157 -8.01 -20.54 -0.56
CA GLU A 157 -6.68 -20.99 -0.15
C GLU A 157 -5.57 -20.21 -0.86
N ARG A 158 -5.78 -19.89 -2.15
CA ARG A 158 -4.86 -19.07 -2.94
C ARG A 158 -4.84 -17.62 -2.47
N VAL A 159 -5.95 -17.04 -2.05
CA VAL A 159 -5.99 -15.71 -1.43
C VAL A 159 -5.17 -15.68 -0.15
N LYS A 160 -5.36 -16.70 0.72
CA LYS A 160 -4.59 -16.84 1.97
C LYS A 160 -3.09 -17.04 1.70
N SER A 161 -2.76 -17.80 0.66
CA SER A 161 -1.39 -18.21 0.36
C SER A 161 -0.65 -17.32 -0.65
N HIS A 162 -1.32 -16.56 -1.49
CA HIS A 162 -0.72 -15.79 -2.58
C HIS A 162 -1.34 -14.40 -2.70
N GLY A 163 -2.04 -13.96 -1.65
CA GLY A 163 -2.43 -12.58 -1.47
C GLY A 163 -1.21 -11.65 -1.59
N PHE A 164 -1.36 -10.62 -2.41
CA PHE A 164 -0.33 -9.66 -2.74
C PHE A 164 -0.88 -8.24 -2.63
N THR A 165 -0.10 -7.33 -2.06
CA THR A 165 -0.50 -5.94 -1.82
C THR A 165 0.40 -4.97 -2.57
N VAL A 166 -0.21 -3.94 -3.15
CA VAL A 166 0.51 -2.76 -3.66
C VAL A 166 -0.03 -1.56 -2.92
N THR A 167 0.82 -0.92 -2.14
CA THR A 167 0.42 0.17 -1.26
C THR A 167 1.42 1.31 -1.36
N ALA A 168 1.01 2.51 -0.98
CA ALA A 168 1.94 3.61 -0.85
C ALA A 168 1.51 4.60 0.23
N MET A 169 2.48 5.34 0.75
CA MET A 169 2.23 6.47 1.63
C MET A 169 3.17 7.64 1.31
N ALA A 170 2.61 8.81 1.04
CA ALA A 170 3.34 10.04 0.78
C ALA A 170 3.32 10.92 2.02
N PHE A 171 4.40 10.93 2.79
CA PHE A 171 4.52 11.81 3.96
C PHE A 171 4.69 13.28 3.56
N GLN A 172 4.49 14.17 4.52
CA GLN A 172 4.50 15.62 4.33
C GLN A 172 5.71 16.24 4.99
N ASP A 173 6.24 17.29 4.37
CA ASP A 173 7.30 18.15 4.88
C ASP A 173 6.83 19.62 4.93
N ALA A 174 7.73 20.52 5.34
CA ALA A 174 7.40 21.93 5.54
C ALA A 174 6.89 22.65 4.28
N GLY A 175 7.19 22.14 3.08
CA GLY A 175 6.73 22.74 1.83
C GLY A 175 5.39 22.25 1.31
N ASN A 176 4.86 21.13 1.82
CA ASN A 176 3.61 20.54 1.34
C ASN A 176 2.68 20.07 2.47
N ILE A 177 2.85 20.64 3.66
CA ILE A 177 2.01 20.33 4.81
C ILE A 177 0.58 20.82 4.57
N ASP A 178 -0.38 19.98 4.90
CA ASP A 178 -1.81 20.18 4.70
C ASP A 178 -2.51 19.79 6.00
N LEU A 179 -3.21 20.75 6.59
CA LEU A 179 -3.85 20.59 7.89
C LEU A 179 -5.00 19.59 7.84
N GLU A 180 -5.74 19.48 6.73
CA GLU A 180 -6.84 18.52 6.59
C GLU A 180 -6.32 17.08 6.55
N ARG A 181 -5.16 16.88 5.89
CA ARG A 181 -4.45 15.59 5.93
C ARG A 181 -3.99 15.24 7.35
N LEU A 182 -3.50 16.21 8.12
CA LEU A 182 -3.09 15.99 9.52
C LEU A 182 -4.27 15.68 10.44
N ARG A 183 -5.42 16.33 10.25
CA ARG A 183 -6.64 16.08 11.05
C ARG A 183 -7.18 14.66 10.89
N GLN A 184 -6.93 14.03 9.74
CA GLN A 184 -7.31 12.65 9.44
C GLN A 184 -6.11 11.69 9.51
N CYS A 185 -5.00 12.09 10.13
CA CYS A 185 -3.82 11.24 10.18
C CYS A 185 -4.11 9.96 10.99
N SER A 186 -3.67 8.80 10.51
CA SER A 186 -3.79 7.53 11.23
C SER A 186 -2.50 7.14 11.97
N LEU A 187 -1.40 7.86 11.70
CA LEU A 187 -0.08 7.61 12.25
C LEU A 187 0.28 8.72 13.24
N HIS A 188 0.39 8.36 14.51
CA HIS A 188 0.69 9.31 15.58
C HIS A 188 1.91 8.86 16.38
N VAL A 189 2.69 9.84 16.82
CA VAL A 189 3.72 9.69 17.85
C VAL A 189 3.10 10.11 19.18
N PHE A 190 3.24 9.26 20.19
CA PHE A 190 2.87 9.65 21.56
C PHE A 190 4.06 10.36 22.19
N ASP A 191 3.93 11.67 22.43
CA ASP A 191 4.97 12.50 23.04
C ASP A 191 4.36 13.45 24.07
N ARG A 192 4.98 13.51 25.26
CA ARG A 192 4.58 14.37 26.38
C ARG A 192 3.07 14.30 26.71
N GLY A 193 2.51 13.10 26.72
CA GLY A 193 1.10 12.87 27.09
C GLY A 193 0.09 13.21 25.98
N ARG A 194 0.54 13.49 24.75
CA ARG A 194 -0.33 13.83 23.61
C ARG A 194 0.00 12.96 22.40
N PHE A 195 -1.02 12.68 21.60
CA PHE A 195 -0.83 12.11 20.26
C PHE A 195 -0.56 13.24 19.27
N VAL A 196 0.56 13.15 18.55
CA VAL A 196 0.98 14.13 17.55
C VAL A 196 1.04 13.43 16.19
N PRO A 197 0.39 13.95 15.13
CA PRO A 197 0.48 13.39 13.79
C PRO A 197 1.94 13.24 13.33
N PHE A 198 2.27 12.10 12.70
CA PHE A 198 3.65 11.73 12.37
C PHE A 198 4.40 12.82 11.60
N CYS A 199 3.83 13.31 10.49
CA CYS A 199 4.45 14.35 9.67
C CYS A 199 4.68 15.65 10.46
N ALA A 200 3.75 16.01 11.35
CA ALA A 200 3.86 17.21 12.18
C ALA A 200 4.95 17.05 13.25
N TYR A 201 5.09 15.86 13.83
CA TYR A 201 6.12 15.58 14.84
C TYR A 201 7.53 15.66 14.26
N TYR A 202 7.74 15.11 13.06
CA TYR A 202 9.06 15.08 12.41
C TYR A 202 9.38 16.31 11.56
N LEU A 203 8.51 17.33 11.57
CA LEU A 203 8.69 18.53 10.78
C LEU A 203 10.00 19.24 11.14
N SER A 204 10.92 19.33 10.18
CA SER A 204 12.17 20.08 10.31
C SER A 204 12.02 21.47 9.69
N LYS A 205 12.54 22.49 10.38
CA LYS A 205 12.63 23.84 9.81
C LYS A 205 13.49 23.82 8.56
N TRP A 206 13.00 24.49 7.52
CA TRP A 206 13.78 24.80 6.35
C TRP A 206 14.64 26.02 6.64
N GLU A 207 15.83 25.78 7.19
CA GLU A 207 16.81 26.83 7.35
C GLU A 207 17.57 26.99 6.03
N PRO A 208 17.67 28.21 5.48
CA PRO A 208 18.51 28.44 4.31
C PRO A 208 19.95 28.07 4.67
N VAL A 209 20.59 27.25 3.84
CA VAL A 209 22.02 26.98 3.96
C VAL A 209 22.74 28.32 3.83
N GLN A 210 23.42 28.74 4.90
CA GLN A 210 24.30 29.91 4.90
C GLN A 210 25.48 29.70 3.94
#